data_AF-A0A1B8ZQ77-F1
#
_entry.id   AF-A0A1B8ZQ77-F1
#
_cell.length_a   1.000
_cell.length_b   1.000
_cell.length_c   1.000
_cell.angle_alpha   90.00
_cell.angle_beta   90.00
_cell.angle_gamma   90.00
#
_symmetry.space_group_name_H-M   'P 1'
#
loop_
_entity.id
_entity.type
_entity.pdbx_description
1 polymer ?
#
loop_
_entity_poly.entity_id
_entity_poly.type
_entity_poly.pdbx_seq_one_letter_code
_entity_poly.pdbx_strand_id
1 'polypeptide(L)'
;MNFPILKEYEFAIVMANRETGIILDLNFNIYQNDAKNQEIYYICESIQKAREFVNTVSLTHKTVEFIIYNSKQEVVEFIESK
;
A
#
# COMPACT_ATOMS: atom_id res chain seq x y z
N MET A 1 -12.22 -0.86 -6.75
CA MET A 1 -10.74 -0.96 -6.77
C MET A 1 -10.32 -2.21 -7.54
N ASN A 2 -9.48 -2.07 -8.57
CA ASN A 2 -8.93 -3.22 -9.30
C ASN A 2 -7.50 -3.49 -8.80
N PHE A 3 -7.18 -4.76 -8.52
CA PHE A 3 -5.82 -5.15 -8.15
C PHE A 3 -4.90 -5.08 -9.38
N PRO A 4 -3.68 -4.54 -9.27
CA PRO A 4 -2.76 -4.42 -10.41
C PRO A 4 -2.28 -5.78 -10.89
N ILE A 5 -1.98 -5.90 -12.18
CA ILE A 5 -1.28 -7.08 -12.71
C ILE A 5 0.21 -6.93 -12.36
N LEU A 6 0.75 -7.88 -11.59
CA LEU A 6 2.14 -7.87 -11.12
C LEU A 6 2.93 -8.99 -11.77
N LYS A 7 4.22 -8.75 -12.01
CA LYS A 7 5.19 -9.82 -12.29
C LYS A 7 5.51 -10.60 -11.01
N GLU A 8 6.06 -11.81 -11.15
CA GLU A 8 6.37 -12.68 -9.99
C GLU A 8 7.28 -12.04 -8.93
N TYR A 9 8.18 -11.15 -9.34
CA TYR A 9 9.10 -10.45 -8.46
C TYR A 9 8.58 -9.09 -7.98
N GLU A 10 7.42 -8.66 -8.47
CA GLU A 10 6.81 -7.39 -8.09
C GLU A 10 5.88 -7.56 -6.89
N PHE A 11 5.81 -6.50 -6.08
CA PHE A 11 4.98 -6.41 -4.90
C PHE A 11 4.13 -5.15 -5.00
N ALA A 12 2.89 -5.24 -4.51
CA ALA A 12 1.99 -4.10 -4.40
C ALA A 12 1.78 -3.75 -2.92
N ILE A 13 1.84 -2.46 -2.60
CA ILE A 13 1.65 -1.94 -1.25
C ILE A 13 0.38 -1.10 -1.25
N VAL A 14 -0.50 -1.40 -0.29
CA VAL A 14 -1.70 -0.61 0.00
C VAL A 14 -1.52 0.09 1.33
N MET A 15 -1.98 1.33 1.40
CA MET A 15 -2.02 2.13 2.63
C MET A 15 -3.44 2.18 3.18
N ALA A 16 -3.56 2.10 4.51
CA ALA A 16 -4.82 2.28 5.22
C ALA A 16 -4.62 3.19 6.43
N ASN A 17 -5.64 3.96 6.77
CA ASN A 17 -5.67 4.70 8.02
C ASN A 17 -5.99 3.73 9.18
N ARG A 18 -5.10 3.62 10.17
CA ARG A 18 -5.23 2.74 11.33
C ARG A 18 -6.52 2.92 12.12
N GLU A 19 -6.92 4.17 12.33
CA GLU A 19 -8.05 4.50 13.21
C GLU A 19 -9.39 4.11 12.58
N THR A 20 -9.47 4.11 11.25
CA THR A 20 -10.72 3.94 10.50
C THR A 20 -10.75 2.69 9.63
N GLY A 21 -9.60 2.07 9.36
CA GLY A 21 -9.46 0.97 8.39
C GLY A 21 -9.66 1.41 6.93
N ILE A 22 -9.80 2.71 6.66
CA ILE A 22 -10.11 3.23 5.33
C ILE A 22 -8.84 3.21 4.47
N ILE A 23 -8.96 2.70 3.24
CA ILE A 23 -7.89 2.70 2.24
C ILE A 23 -7.56 4.12 1.79
N LEU A 24 -6.27 4.39 1.65
CA LEU A 24 -5.74 5.67 1.17
C LEU A 24 -5.11 5.51 -0.21
N ASP A 25 -5.15 6.58 -1.00
CA ASP A 25 -4.34 6.70 -2.22
C ASP A 25 -2.87 7.05 -1.88
N LEU A 26 -1.99 7.03 -2.89
CA LEU A 26 -0.56 7.34 -2.74
C LEU A 26 -0.29 8.79 -2.29
N ASN A 27 -1.31 9.66 -2.32
CA ASN A 27 -1.27 11.02 -1.80
C ASN A 27 -1.92 11.16 -0.41
N PHE A 28 -2.22 10.04 0.27
CA PHE A 28 -2.85 9.98 1.59
C PHE A 28 -4.30 10.48 1.66
N ASN A 29 -4.98 10.61 0.51
CA ASN A 29 -6.41 10.92 0.50
C ASN A 29 -7.22 9.63 0.65
N ILE A 30 -8.42 9.76 1.20
CA ILE A 30 -9.36 8.64 1.29
C ILE A 30 -9.68 8.14 -0.14
N TYR A 31 -9.60 6.83 -0.33
CA TYR A 31 -10.03 6.19 -1.56
C TYR A 31 -11.53 6.39 -1.79
N GLN A 32 -11.89 6.86 -2.97
CA GLN A 32 -13.25 7.02 -3.43
C GLN A 32 -13.44 6.20 -4.71
N ASN A 33 -14.46 5.34 -4.74
CA ASN A 33 -14.65 4.40 -5.85
C ASN A 33 -14.99 5.09 -7.19
N ASP A 34 -15.49 6.32 -7.13
CA ASP A 34 -15.89 7.18 -8.25
C ASP A 34 -14.84 8.23 -8.64
N ALA A 35 -13.78 8.39 -7.83
CA ALA A 35 -12.68 9.29 -8.16
C ALA A 35 -11.85 8.73 -9.33
N LYS A 36 -11.66 9.56 -10.36
CA LYS A 36 -10.79 9.22 -11.49
C LYS A 36 -9.33 9.45 -11.10
N ASN A 37 -8.46 8.53 -11.52
CA ASN A 37 -7.00 8.64 -11.41
C ASN A 37 -6.43 8.61 -9.98
N GLN A 38 -7.13 8.01 -9.00
CA GLN A 38 -6.50 7.70 -7.71
C GLN A 38 -5.62 6.46 -7.83
N GLU A 39 -4.33 6.63 -7.58
CA GLU A 39 -3.38 5.54 -7.48
C GLU A 39 -3.40 4.98 -6.06
N ILE A 40 -3.79 3.70 -5.91
CA ILE A 40 -3.93 3.06 -4.60
C ILE A 40 -2.74 2.17 -4.25
N TYR A 41 -2.12 1.59 -5.28
CA TYR A 41 -1.05 0.63 -5.12
C TYR A 41 0.29 1.25 -5.48
N TYR A 42 1.24 1.20 -4.56
CA TYR A 42 2.64 1.40 -4.89
C TYR A 42 3.23 0.06 -5.33
N ILE A 43 3.83 0.02 -6.53
CA ILE A 43 4.41 -1.21 -7.11
C ILE A 43 5.93 -1.13 -7.10
N CYS A 44 6.59 -2.18 -6.63
CA CYS A 44 8.05 -2.26 -6.60
C CYS A 44 8.58 -3.67 -6.87
N GLU A 45 9.82 -3.76 -7.33
CA GLU A 45 10.44 -4.99 -7.86
C GLU A 45 11.07 -5.91 -6.78
N SER A 46 10.89 -5.61 -5.49
CA SER A 46 11.35 -6.49 -4.42
C SER A 46 10.71 -6.16 -3.08
N ILE A 47 10.67 -7.15 -2.19
CA ILE A 47 10.22 -6.96 -0.80
C ILE A 47 11.11 -5.98 -0.03
N GLN A 48 12.40 -5.88 -0.38
CA GLN A 48 13.33 -4.93 0.23
C GLN A 48 12.92 -3.48 -0.11
N LYS A 49 12.64 -3.20 -1.39
CA LYS A 49 12.12 -1.89 -1.82
C LYS A 49 10.78 -1.57 -1.15
N ALA A 50 9.93 -2.57 -0.97
CA ALA A 50 8.65 -2.38 -0.29
C ALA A 50 8.83 -1.93 1.16
N ARG A 51 9.73 -2.57 1.90
CA ARG A 51 10.06 -2.20 3.28
C ARG A 51 10.73 -0.82 3.37
N GLU A 52 11.58 -0.47 2.42
CA GLU A 52 12.19 0.87 2.33
C GLU A 52 11.14 1.97 2.14
N PHE A 53 10.15 1.74 1.27
CA PHE A 53 9.01 2.63 1.08
C PHE A 53 8.22 2.78 2.39
N VAL A 54 7.82 1.67 3.01
CA VAL A 54 7.05 1.67 4.26
C VAL A 54 7.78 2.39 5.37
N ASN A 55 9.08 2.13 5.55
CA ASN A 55 9.91 2.81 6.54
C ASN A 55 9.93 4.32 6.30
N THR A 56 10.08 4.75 5.05
CA THR A 56 10.10 6.19 4.70
C THR A 56 8.78 6.86 5.04
N VAL A 57 7.65 6.27 4.62
CA VAL A 57 6.32 6.84 4.88
C VAL A 57 5.98 6.83 6.37
N SER A 58 6.36 5.77 7.10
CA SER A 58 6.09 5.65 8.53
C SER A 58 6.80 6.71 9.38
N LEU A 59 7.85 7.36 8.87
CA LEU A 59 8.53 8.46 9.57
C LEU A 59 7.66 9.71 9.66
N THR A 60 6.79 9.93 8.67
CA THR A 60 5.95 11.14 8.58
C THR A 60 4.47 10.86 8.85
N HIS A 61 3.98 9.65 8.60
CA HIS A 61 2.56 9.29 8.73
C HIS A 61 2.35 8.17 9.77
N LYS A 62 2.29 8.55 11.04
CA LYS A 62 2.19 7.61 12.17
C LYS A 62 0.87 6.85 12.28
N THR A 63 -0.17 7.26 11.56
CA THR A 63 -1.50 6.64 11.57
C THR A 63 -1.74 5.78 10.33
N VAL A 64 -0.72 5.58 9.49
CA VAL A 64 -0.84 4.76 8.27
C VAL A 64 -0.29 3.37 8.53
N GLU A 65 -1.08 2.37 8.14
CA GLU A 65 -0.73 0.96 8.12
C GLU A 65 -0.57 0.50 6.68
N PHE A 66 0.20 -0.58 6.50
CA PHE A 66 0.58 -1.04 5.17
C PHE A 66 0.29 -2.53 5.01
N ILE A 67 -0.25 -2.89 3.85
CA ILE A 67 -0.43 -4.28 3.45
C ILE A 67 0.37 -4.50 2.17
N ILE A 68 1.27 -5.49 2.19
CA ILE A 68 2.10 -5.86 1.05
C ILE A 68 1.57 -7.16 0.44
N TYR A 69 1.29 -7.12 -0.85
CA TYR A 69 0.81 -8.25 -1.64
C TYR A 69 1.86 -8.73 -2.64
N ASN A 70 1.89 -10.03 -2.91
CA ASN A 70 2.64 -10.60 -4.04
C ASN A 70 1.77 -10.67 -5.33
N SER A 71 2.35 -11.20 -6.41
CA SER A 71 1.66 -11.37 -7.69
C SER A 71 0.46 -12.31 -7.68
N LYS A 72 0.32 -13.15 -6.65
CA LYS A 72 -0.81 -14.04 -6.44
C LYS A 72 -1.91 -13.41 -5.58
N GLN A 73 -1.80 -12.12 -5.25
CA GLN A 73 -2.69 -11.39 -4.33
C GLN A 73 -2.66 -11.94 -2.90
N GLU A 74 -1.61 -12.66 -2.53
CA GLU A 74 -1.41 -13.14 -1.16
C GLU A 74 -0.77 -12.02 -0.34
N VAL A 75 -1.24 -11.84 0.89
CA VAL A 75 -0.60 -10.93 1.85
C VAL A 75 0.73 -11.54 2.27
N VAL A 76 1.82 -10.85 1.94
CA VAL A 76 3.18 -11.23 2.33
C VAL A 76 3.53 -10.64 3.68
N GLU A 77 3.08 -9.41 3.94
CA GLU A 77 3.38 -8.70 5.17
C GLU A 77 2.28 -7.69 5.48
N PHE A 78 1.92 -7.61 6.76
CA PHE A 78 1.08 -6.56 7.32
C PHE A 78 1.91 -5.78 8.33
N ILE A 79 1.93 -4.46 8.19
CA ILE A 79 2.77 -3.57 8.99
C ILE A 79 1.84 -2.54 9.64
N GLU A 80 1.65 -2.69 10.95
CA GLU A 80 0.90 -1.74 11.77
C GLU A 80 1.64 -0.41 11.90
N SER A 81 0.86 0.66 12.12
CA SER A 81 1.42 1.98 12.35
C SER A 81 2.10 2.05 13.73
N LYS A 82 3.22 2.78 13.82
CA LYS A 82 4.00 2.94 15.06
C LYS A 82 3.35 3.85 16.08
#